data_AF-A0A1V9YMU7-F1
#
_entry.id   AF-A0A1V9YMU7-F1
#
_cell.length_a   1.000
_cell.length_b   1.000
_cell.length_c   1.000
_cell.angle_alpha   90.00
_cell.angle_beta   90.00
_cell.angle_gamma   90.00
#
_symmetry.space_group_name_H-M   'P 1'
#
loop_
_entity.id
_entity.type
_entity.pdbx_description
1 polymer ?
#
loop_
_entity_poly.entity_id
_entity_poly.type
_entity_poly.pdbx_seq_one_letter_code
_entity_poly.pdbx_strand_id
1 'polypeptide(L)'
;MSVDYAQVQNDPVPTVRANHEPHVAFVIHRNKNKNVVSYAANILADGTINPADPLKVDWIMFENAGVTREGLNMVERNTAYGVNVTPFEGKPGHYKVVLASLPDKVIDFHLVDGKPVALMNINGVDGSRIDRVFVTSTTSWGMPKVQHIEIFGTDPSGAAIVEKKIP
;
A
#
# COMPACT_ATOMS: atom_id res chain seq x y z
N MET A 1 15.41 -19.28 2.86
CA MET A 1 15.79 -18.03 2.18
C MET A 1 14.55 -17.17 2.09
N SER A 2 14.62 -15.88 2.44
CA SER A 2 13.48 -14.96 2.27
C SER A 2 13.22 -14.67 0.80
N VAL A 3 11.95 -14.55 0.41
CA VAL A 3 11.53 -14.18 -0.95
C VAL A 3 12.13 -12.82 -1.30
N ASP A 4 12.56 -12.64 -2.55
CA ASP A 4 13.15 -11.39 -3.02
C ASP A 4 12.07 -10.39 -3.48
N TYR A 5 11.52 -9.60 -2.55
CA TYR A 5 10.52 -8.58 -2.89
C TYR A 5 11.09 -7.38 -3.66
N ALA A 6 12.39 -7.37 -4.00
CA ALA A 6 12.88 -6.43 -5.01
C ALA A 6 12.41 -6.79 -6.43
N GLN A 7 11.83 -7.98 -6.64
CA GLN A 7 11.34 -8.42 -7.93
C GLN A 7 9.82 -8.25 -8.05
N VAL A 8 9.36 -7.67 -9.17
CA VAL A 8 7.95 -7.34 -9.41
C VAL A 8 7.01 -8.55 -9.33
N GLN A 9 7.47 -9.75 -9.70
CA GLN A 9 6.68 -10.97 -9.69
C GLN A 9 6.37 -11.50 -8.29
N ASN A 10 7.13 -11.06 -7.28
CA ASN A 10 7.01 -11.57 -5.93
C ASN A 10 6.02 -10.71 -5.12
N ASP A 11 4.84 -11.25 -4.83
CA ASP A 11 3.81 -10.58 -4.03
C ASP A 11 4.10 -10.69 -2.52
N PRO A 12 4.34 -9.57 -1.80
CA PRO A 12 4.56 -9.61 -0.36
C PRO A 12 3.29 -9.69 0.48
N VAL A 13 2.10 -9.42 -0.08
CA VAL A 13 0.86 -9.27 0.71
C VAL A 13 0.55 -10.50 1.56
N PRO A 14 0.63 -11.75 1.06
CA PRO A 14 0.34 -12.92 1.88
C PRO A 14 1.27 -13.06 3.08
N THR A 15 2.58 -12.82 2.88
CA THR A 15 3.59 -12.91 3.93
C THR A 15 3.44 -11.80 4.96
N VAL A 16 3.21 -10.55 4.51
CA VAL A 16 2.98 -9.41 5.41
C VAL A 16 1.74 -9.67 6.25
N ARG A 17 0.63 -10.09 5.63
CA ARG A 17 -0.62 -10.37 6.34
C ARG A 17 -0.50 -11.49 7.37
N ALA A 18 0.17 -12.58 7.01
CA ALA A 18 0.27 -13.75 7.89
C ALA A 18 1.24 -13.55 9.06
N ASN A 19 2.35 -12.84 8.85
CA ASN A 19 3.48 -12.87 9.77
C ASN A 19 3.82 -11.51 10.41
N HIS A 20 3.29 -10.39 9.89
CA HIS A 20 3.74 -9.06 10.29
C HIS A 20 2.61 -8.09 10.64
N GLU A 21 1.55 -8.05 9.82
CA GLU A 21 0.44 -7.11 9.98
C GLU A 21 -0.87 -7.69 9.43
N PRO A 22 -1.72 -8.31 10.28
CA PRO A 22 -2.94 -8.97 9.86
C PRO A 22 -3.98 -8.00 9.25
N HIS A 23 -3.90 -6.70 9.56
CA HIS A 23 -4.80 -5.68 9.04
C HIS A 23 -4.24 -4.95 7.80
N VAL A 24 -3.23 -5.51 7.12
CA VAL A 24 -2.71 -4.94 5.87
C VAL A 24 -3.78 -4.96 4.77
N ALA A 25 -4.08 -3.77 4.25
CA ALA A 25 -4.99 -3.57 3.13
C ALA A 25 -4.24 -3.71 1.80
N PHE A 26 -3.11 -3.02 1.68
CA PHE A 26 -2.21 -3.09 0.53
C PHE A 26 -0.79 -2.73 0.95
N VAL A 27 0.15 -2.91 0.02
CA VAL A 27 1.58 -2.65 0.25
C VAL A 27 2.22 -1.89 -0.90
N ILE A 28 3.33 -1.20 -0.62
CA ILE A 28 4.22 -0.64 -1.64
C ILE A 28 5.60 -1.29 -1.51
N HIS A 29 6.14 -1.79 -2.61
CA HIS A 29 7.49 -2.35 -2.68
C HIS A 29 8.20 -1.93 -3.97
N ARG A 30 9.51 -2.16 -4.09
CA ARG A 30 10.33 -1.53 -5.13
C ARG A 30 11.53 -2.35 -5.56
N ASN A 31 12.04 -2.06 -6.75
CA ASN A 31 13.23 -2.70 -7.32
C ASN A 31 14.58 -2.37 -6.64
N LYS A 32 14.57 -1.77 -5.45
CA LYS A 32 15.78 -1.29 -4.76
C LYS A 32 16.21 -2.18 -3.61
N ASN A 33 15.25 -2.82 -2.96
CA ASN A 33 15.47 -3.63 -1.76
C ASN A 33 14.26 -4.53 -1.51
N LYS A 34 14.41 -5.50 -0.61
CA LYS A 34 13.33 -6.43 -0.23
C LYS A 34 12.32 -5.85 0.75
N ASN A 35 12.55 -4.65 1.27
CA ASN A 35 11.67 -4.05 2.27
C ASN A 35 10.35 -3.60 1.64
N VAL A 36 9.29 -3.68 2.45
CA VAL A 36 7.92 -3.43 2.00
C VAL A 36 7.31 -2.38 2.90
N VAL A 37 6.61 -1.40 2.33
CA VAL A 37 5.79 -0.47 3.12
C VAL A 37 4.38 -1.04 3.23
N SER A 38 3.95 -1.32 4.45
CA SER A 38 2.61 -1.81 4.79
C SER A 38 1.65 -0.63 4.98
N TYR A 39 0.45 -0.72 4.41
CA TYR A 39 -0.66 0.19 4.65
C TYR A 39 -1.79 -0.60 5.29
N ALA A 40 -1.98 -0.42 6.59
CA ALA A 40 -2.83 -1.27 7.41
C ALA A 40 -3.88 -0.48 8.19
N ALA A 41 -5.05 -1.08 8.39
CA ALA A 41 -6.08 -0.45 9.20
C ALA A 41 -5.65 -0.31 10.66
N ASN A 42 -5.87 0.86 11.23
CA ASN A 42 -5.75 1.05 12.66
C ASN A 42 -7.07 0.67 13.34
N ILE A 43 -7.19 -0.58 13.79
CA ILE A 43 -8.42 -1.10 14.38
C ILE A 43 -8.46 -0.79 15.88
N LEU A 44 -9.58 -0.21 16.33
CA LEU A 44 -9.91 0.02 17.74
C LEU A 44 -10.38 -1.28 18.41
N ALA A 45 -10.46 -1.28 19.74
CA ALA A 45 -10.91 -2.44 20.52
C ALA A 45 -12.35 -2.87 20.21
N ASP A 46 -13.18 -1.96 19.67
CA ASP A 46 -14.55 -2.25 19.25
C ASP A 46 -14.67 -2.81 17.82
N GLY A 47 -13.52 -3.01 17.14
CA GLY A 47 -13.46 -3.54 15.78
C GLY A 47 -13.65 -2.49 14.67
N THR A 48 -13.79 -1.21 15.01
CA THR A 48 -13.91 -0.12 14.03
C THR A 48 -12.55 0.45 13.65
N ILE A 49 -12.46 1.14 12.51
CA ILE A 49 -11.25 1.91 12.15
C ILE A 49 -11.18 3.16 13.04
N ASN A 50 -10.02 3.41 13.63
CA ASN A 50 -9.73 4.60 14.41
C ASN A 50 -9.89 5.88 13.55
N PRO A 51 -10.88 6.74 13.83
CA PRO A 51 -11.13 7.92 13.01
C PRO A 51 -10.06 9.01 13.12
N ALA A 52 -9.26 9.00 14.19
CA ALA A 52 -8.19 9.98 14.38
C ALA A 52 -6.90 9.59 13.61
N ASP A 53 -6.70 8.31 13.35
CA ASP A 53 -5.53 7.77 12.67
C ASP A 53 -5.91 6.46 11.95
N PRO A 54 -6.65 6.51 10.83
CA PRO A 54 -7.31 5.34 10.24
C PRO A 54 -6.36 4.34 9.58
N LEU A 55 -5.17 4.79 9.14
CA LEU A 55 -4.25 4.00 8.33
C LEU A 55 -2.83 4.11 8.88
N LYS A 56 -2.33 2.99 9.43
CA LYS A 56 -0.93 2.87 9.84
C LYS A 56 -0.06 2.58 8.63
N VAL A 57 1.09 3.27 8.58
CA VAL A 57 2.09 3.10 7.53
C VAL A 57 3.45 2.83 8.16
N ASP A 58 4.01 1.67 7.83
CA ASP A 58 5.28 1.19 8.40
C ASP A 58 6.06 0.34 7.41
N TRP A 59 7.38 0.35 7.56
CA TRP A 59 8.29 -0.56 6.86
C TRP A 59 8.26 -1.94 7.51
N ILE A 60 8.11 -2.97 6.70
CA ILE A 60 8.47 -4.35 7.01
C ILE A 60 9.87 -4.60 6.44
N MET A 61 10.81 -4.88 7.33
CA MET A 61 12.24 -4.98 7.00
C MET A 61 12.61 -6.44 6.72
N PHE A 62 12.66 -6.82 5.43
CA PHE A 62 13.01 -8.18 5.01
C PHE A 62 14.51 -8.38 4.76
N GLU A 63 15.30 -7.30 4.73
CA GLU A 63 16.76 -7.36 4.57
C GLU A 63 17.53 -7.44 5.90
N ASN A 64 16.90 -7.02 7.00
CA ASN A 64 17.57 -6.88 8.29
C ASN A 64 17.28 -8.10 9.18
N ALA A 65 18.32 -8.73 9.70
CA ALA A 65 18.17 -9.73 10.75
C ALA A 65 17.85 -9.03 12.09
N GLY A 66 16.63 -9.22 12.61
CA GLY A 66 16.25 -8.82 13.97
C GLY A 66 15.32 -7.61 14.08
N VAL A 67 15.44 -6.60 13.22
CA VAL A 67 14.46 -5.51 13.13
C VAL A 67 13.44 -5.88 12.06
N THR A 68 12.19 -6.07 12.46
CA THR A 68 11.13 -6.53 11.54
C THR A 68 10.21 -5.40 11.09
N ARG A 69 10.12 -4.31 11.86
CA ARG A 69 9.21 -3.19 11.62
C ARG A 69 9.79 -1.83 12.03
N GLU A 70 9.64 -0.82 11.19
CA GLU A 70 10.03 0.57 11.48
C GLU A 70 8.97 1.55 10.97
N GLY A 71 8.67 2.60 11.74
CA GLY A 71 7.78 3.66 11.26
C GLY A 71 8.46 4.51 10.18
N LEU A 72 7.69 5.07 9.24
CA LEU A 72 8.24 6.03 8.28
C LEU A 72 8.83 7.25 9.01
N ASN A 73 10.03 7.66 8.60
CA ASN A 73 10.60 8.93 9.04
C ASN A 73 9.92 10.13 8.35
N MET A 74 10.19 11.36 8.81
CA MET A 74 9.50 12.56 8.31
C MET A 74 9.72 12.81 6.81
N VAL A 75 10.88 12.45 6.25
CA VAL A 75 11.16 12.59 4.82
C VAL A 75 10.36 11.57 4.02
N GLU A 76 10.30 10.32 4.49
CA GLU A 76 9.54 9.25 3.83
C GLU A 76 8.03 9.51 3.82
N ARG A 77 7.50 10.07 4.93
CA ARG A 77 6.10 10.53 5.03
C ARG A 77 5.76 11.65 4.06
N ASN A 78 6.75 12.45 3.66
CA ASN A 78 6.57 13.60 2.77
C ASN A 78 7.05 13.30 1.33
N THR A 79 7.43 12.07 1.02
CA THR A 79 7.90 11.65 -0.32
C THR A 79 7.06 10.48 -0.85
N ALA A 80 7.65 9.46 -1.49
CA ALA A 80 6.94 8.44 -2.25
C ALA A 80 5.97 7.56 -1.42
N TYR A 81 6.15 7.51 -0.10
CA TYR A 81 5.35 6.66 0.80
C TYR A 81 4.31 7.43 1.60
N GLY A 82 4.29 8.76 1.45
CA GLY A 82 3.32 9.62 2.10
C GLY A 82 1.89 9.28 1.72
N VAL A 83 0.98 9.49 2.66
CA VAL A 83 -0.44 9.28 2.45
C VAL A 83 -1.23 10.43 3.06
N ASN A 84 -2.25 10.88 2.34
CA ASN A 84 -3.28 11.74 2.87
C ASN A 84 -4.54 10.89 3.10
N VAL A 85 -5.08 10.95 4.32
CA VAL A 85 -6.29 10.22 4.67
C VAL A 85 -7.32 11.19 5.25
N THR A 86 -8.51 11.22 4.66
CA THR A 86 -9.65 12.00 5.14
C THR A 86 -10.88 11.12 5.25
N PRO A 87 -11.91 11.50 6.02
CA PRO A 87 -13.23 10.88 5.90
C PRO A 87 -13.71 10.90 4.43
N PHE A 88 -14.38 9.83 4.00
CA PHE A 88 -15.00 9.79 2.68
C PHE A 88 -16.41 10.40 2.78
N GLU A 89 -16.61 11.57 2.16
CA GLU A 89 -17.88 12.29 2.20
C GLU A 89 -19.05 11.42 1.74
N GLY A 90 -20.14 11.40 2.52
CA GLY A 90 -21.33 10.61 2.23
C GLY A 90 -21.20 9.10 2.50
N LYS A 91 -20.05 8.61 2.99
CA LYS A 91 -19.81 7.18 3.29
C LYS A 91 -19.32 6.99 4.73
N PRO A 92 -20.22 6.84 5.72
CA PRO A 92 -19.83 6.62 7.12
C PRO A 92 -18.92 5.39 7.28
N GLY A 93 -17.81 5.55 8.01
CA GLY A 93 -16.84 4.47 8.24
C GLY A 93 -15.86 4.22 7.08
N HIS A 94 -15.99 4.97 5.98
CA HIS A 94 -15.05 4.94 4.86
C HIS A 94 -14.09 6.13 4.94
N TYR A 95 -12.89 5.93 4.41
CA TYR A 95 -11.85 6.93 4.32
C TYR A 95 -11.38 7.07 2.88
N LYS A 96 -11.20 8.32 2.45
CA LYS A 96 -10.54 8.66 1.20
C LYS A 96 -9.04 8.64 1.46
N VAL A 97 -8.33 7.77 0.76
CA VAL A 97 -6.88 7.62 0.84
C VAL A 97 -6.27 8.08 -0.48
N VAL A 98 -5.27 8.97 -0.42
CA VAL A 98 -4.47 9.42 -1.58
C VAL A 98 -3.01 9.23 -1.27
N LEU A 99 -2.32 8.44 -2.09
CA LEU A 99 -0.89 8.19 -1.97
C LEU A 99 -0.11 9.30 -2.66
N ALA A 100 0.97 9.77 -2.04
CA ALA A 100 1.84 10.79 -2.63
C ALA A 100 2.46 10.33 -3.98
N SER A 101 2.68 9.03 -4.16
CA SER A 101 3.15 8.44 -5.42
C SER A 101 2.06 8.28 -6.49
N LEU A 102 0.79 8.42 -6.14
CA LEU A 102 -0.37 8.23 -7.03
C LEU A 102 -1.42 9.33 -6.75
N PRO A 103 -1.07 10.62 -6.93
CA PRO A 103 -1.95 11.73 -6.53
C PRO A 103 -3.24 11.82 -7.35
N ASP A 104 -3.29 11.17 -8.52
CA ASP A 104 -4.46 11.07 -9.39
C ASP A 104 -5.38 9.90 -9.03
N LYS A 105 -4.99 9.06 -8.06
CA LYS A 105 -5.76 7.90 -7.64
C LYS A 105 -6.39 8.13 -6.27
N VAL A 106 -7.70 7.96 -6.22
CA VAL A 106 -8.47 7.92 -4.98
C VAL A 106 -8.72 6.47 -4.59
N ILE A 107 -8.39 6.14 -3.35
CA ILE A 107 -8.66 4.84 -2.74
C ILE A 107 -9.80 5.02 -1.72
N ASP A 108 -10.87 4.24 -1.88
CA ASP A 108 -11.93 4.06 -0.90
C ASP A 108 -11.51 2.96 0.09
N PHE A 109 -11.22 3.36 1.32
CA PHE A 109 -10.71 2.49 2.37
C PHE A 109 -11.75 2.28 3.47
N HIS A 110 -12.12 1.02 3.73
CA HIS A 110 -13.15 0.66 4.70
C HIS A 110 -13.00 -0.80 5.18
N LEU A 111 -13.90 -1.24 6.05
CA LEU A 111 -13.99 -2.63 6.49
C LEU A 111 -15.12 -3.37 5.78
N VAL A 112 -14.85 -4.61 5.37
CA VAL A 112 -15.86 -5.59 4.95
C VAL A 112 -15.69 -6.81 5.84
N ASP A 113 -16.71 -7.19 6.60
CA ASP A 113 -16.66 -8.30 7.56
C ASP A 113 -15.46 -8.23 8.52
N GLY A 114 -15.16 -7.03 9.01
CA GLY A 114 -14.02 -6.75 9.90
C GLY A 114 -12.65 -6.79 9.23
N LYS A 115 -12.59 -7.00 7.90
CA LYS A 115 -11.33 -7.03 7.14
C LYS A 115 -11.13 -5.73 6.36
N PRO A 116 -9.92 -5.16 6.38
CA PRO A 116 -9.61 -3.96 5.61
C PRO A 116 -9.69 -4.21 4.11
N VAL A 117 -10.38 -3.31 3.41
CA VAL A 117 -10.52 -3.30 1.96
C VAL A 117 -10.15 -1.90 1.46
N ALA A 118 -9.36 -1.87 0.38
CA ALA A 118 -8.99 -0.66 -0.34
C ALA A 118 -9.43 -0.82 -1.79
N LEU A 119 -10.40 -0.01 -2.23
CA LEU A 119 -10.95 -0.05 -3.59
C LEU A 119 -10.53 1.19 -4.38
N MET A 120 -10.21 1.03 -5.64
CA MET A 120 -9.87 2.13 -6.53
C MET A 120 -10.16 1.78 -7.99
N ASN A 121 -10.03 2.77 -8.87
CA ASN A 121 -9.96 2.52 -10.30
C ASN A 121 -8.58 1.96 -10.67
N ILE A 122 -8.54 0.75 -11.23
CA ILE A 122 -7.34 0.14 -11.81
C ILE A 122 -7.62 -0.13 -13.28
N ASN A 123 -6.85 0.48 -14.17
CA ASN A 123 -6.93 0.31 -15.62
C ASN A 123 -8.36 0.52 -16.18
N GLY A 124 -9.07 1.54 -15.68
CA GLY A 124 -10.42 1.87 -16.12
C GLY A 124 -11.53 1.08 -15.44
N VAL A 125 -11.22 0.14 -14.55
CA VAL A 125 -12.21 -0.67 -13.81
C VAL A 125 -12.37 -0.16 -12.38
N ASP A 126 -13.51 0.48 -12.11
CA ASP A 126 -13.90 0.95 -10.78
C ASP A 126 -14.21 -0.20 -9.82
N GLY A 127 -14.03 0.04 -8.51
CA GLY A 127 -14.29 -0.95 -7.48
C GLY A 127 -13.27 -2.09 -7.43
N SER A 128 -12.14 -1.95 -8.12
CA SER A 128 -11.05 -2.93 -8.07
C SER A 128 -10.33 -2.83 -6.71
N ARG A 129 -10.10 -3.97 -6.07
CA ARG A 129 -9.32 -4.04 -4.84
C ARG A 129 -7.84 -3.90 -5.18
N ILE A 130 -7.16 -2.92 -4.60
CA ILE A 130 -5.70 -2.84 -4.68
C ILE A 130 -5.08 -3.84 -3.70
N ASP A 131 -4.09 -4.59 -4.18
CA ASP A 131 -3.31 -5.51 -3.36
C ASP A 131 -1.88 -4.96 -3.13
N ARG A 132 -1.20 -4.49 -4.19
CA ARG A 132 0.15 -3.93 -4.08
C ARG A 132 0.50 -2.93 -5.18
N VAL A 133 1.43 -2.02 -4.87
CA VAL A 133 2.10 -1.16 -5.84
C VAL A 133 3.57 -1.53 -5.92
N PHE A 134 4.07 -1.81 -7.12
CA PHE A 134 5.51 -1.96 -7.37
C PHE A 134 6.06 -0.70 -8.03
N VAL A 135 7.13 -0.15 -7.45
CA VAL A 135 7.80 1.04 -7.97
C VAL A 135 9.14 0.64 -8.58
N THR A 136 9.28 0.86 -9.88
CA THR A 136 10.56 0.74 -10.56
C THR A 136 11.23 2.10 -10.61
N SER A 137 12.41 2.20 -10.01
CA SER A 137 13.21 3.43 -9.98
C SER A 137 14.67 3.19 -10.32
N THR A 138 15.32 4.20 -10.87
CA THR A 138 16.76 4.25 -11.07
C THR A 138 17.35 5.37 -10.22
N THR A 139 18.68 5.40 -10.13
CA THR A 139 19.41 6.52 -9.52
C THR A 139 20.20 7.19 -10.63
N SER A 140 20.03 8.50 -10.80
CA SER A 140 20.76 9.30 -11.77
C SER A 140 21.28 10.55 -11.08
N TRP A 141 22.59 10.82 -11.19
CA TRP A 141 23.25 11.94 -10.49
C TRP A 141 22.99 11.97 -8.97
N GLY A 142 22.86 10.81 -8.33
CA GLY A 142 22.55 10.70 -6.90
C GLY A 142 21.09 10.92 -6.52
N MET A 143 20.22 11.29 -7.47
CA MET A 143 18.79 11.50 -7.24
C MET A 143 17.96 10.27 -7.65
N PRO A 144 16.97 9.85 -6.84
CA PRO A 144 16.00 8.84 -7.26
C PRO A 144 15.15 9.35 -8.44
N LYS A 145 15.02 8.53 -9.48
CA LYS A 145 14.10 8.77 -10.60
C LYS A 145 13.16 7.59 -10.75
N VAL A 146 11.85 7.82 -10.58
CA VAL A 146 10.83 6.80 -10.87
C VAL A 146 10.76 6.60 -12.38
N GLN A 147 10.83 5.35 -12.82
CA GLN A 147 10.72 4.96 -14.23
C GLN A 147 9.28 4.59 -14.58
N HIS A 148 8.64 3.79 -13.72
CA HIS A 148 7.23 3.44 -13.82
C HIS A 148 6.72 2.89 -12.49
N ILE A 149 5.40 2.86 -12.39
CA ILE A 149 4.65 2.31 -11.26
C ILE A 149 3.70 1.25 -11.81
N GLU A 150 3.61 0.11 -11.14
CA GLU A 150 2.66 -0.95 -11.48
C GLU A 150 1.74 -1.21 -10.28
N ILE A 151 0.44 -1.01 -10.48
CA ILE A 151 -0.61 -1.21 -9.48
C ILE A 151 -1.25 -2.55 -9.78
N PHE A 152 -1.15 -3.48 -8.84
CA PHE A 152 -1.72 -4.82 -8.93
C PHE A 152 -2.92 -4.91 -8.01
N GLY A 153 -3.98 -5.54 -8.51
CA GLY A 153 -5.19 -5.73 -7.77
C GLY A 153 -6.05 -6.85 -8.32
N THR A 154 -7.28 -6.87 -7.83
CA THR A 154 -8.33 -7.79 -8.25
C THR A 154 -9.56 -6.97 -8.64
N ASP A 155 -10.15 -7.23 -9.81
CA ASP A 155 -11.37 -6.56 -10.26
C ASP A 155 -12.62 -7.07 -9.51
N PRO A 156 -13.80 -6.45 -9.69
CA PRO A 156 -15.03 -6.89 -9.01
C PRO A 156 -15.49 -8.33 -9.36
N SER A 157 -14.99 -8.90 -10.46
CA SER A 157 -15.27 -10.30 -10.84
C SER A 157 -14.35 -11.30 -10.12
N GLY A 158 -13.28 -10.83 -9.47
CA GLY A 158 -12.26 -11.65 -8.85
C GLY A 158 -11.05 -11.92 -9.75
N ALA A 159 -10.99 -11.36 -10.95
CA ALA A 159 -9.87 -11.53 -11.87
C ALA A 159 -8.72 -10.58 -11.52
N ALA A 160 -7.48 -11.04 -11.72
CA ALA A 160 -6.30 -10.20 -11.52
C ALA A 160 -6.27 -9.06 -12.54
N ILE A 161 -5.96 -7.85 -12.08
CA ILE A 161 -5.86 -6.65 -12.91
C ILE A 161 -4.58 -5.87 -12.57
N VAL A 162 -3.97 -5.27 -13.60
CA VAL A 162 -2.75 -4.48 -13.47
C VAL A 162 -2.89 -3.18 -14.24
N GLU A 163 -2.49 -2.07 -13.62
CA GLU A 163 -2.29 -0.77 -14.28
C GLU A 163 -0.82 -0.39 -14.22
N LYS A 164 -0.25 -0.01 -15.36
CA LYS A 164 1.11 0.53 -15.44
C LYS A 164 1.06 2.02 -15.73
N LYS A 165 1.71 2.83 -14.90
CA LYS A 165 1.82 4.28 -15.03
C LYS A 165 3.28 4.68 -15.24
N ILE A 166 3.50 5.63 -16.14
CA ILE A 166 4.78 6.29 -16.34
C ILE A 166 4.61 7.72 -15.76
N PRO A 167 5.48 8.17 -14.85
CA PRO A 167 5.40 9.49 -14.24
C PRO A 167 5.46 10.65 -15.24
#